data_AF-A0AA88S6I1-F1
#
_entry.id   AF-A0AA88S6I1-F1
#
_cell.length_a   1.000
_cell.length_b   1.000
_cell.length_c   1.000
_cell.angle_alpha   90.00
_cell.angle_beta   90.00
_cell.angle_gamma   90.00
#
_symmetry.space_group_name_H-M   'P 1'
#
loop_
_entity.id
_entity.type
_entity.pdbx_description
1 polymer ?
#
loop_
_entity_poly.entity_id
_entity_poly.type
_entity_poly.pdbx_seq_one_letter_code
_entity_poly.pdbx_strand_id
1 'polypeptide(L)'
;MVNAKALWESLERKYKTEDAGSKKFVVGKFLDFKMMDSKTVISQVQEFQLILHDIHAEGMVLGESFQVAALIEKLPPTWKDFKNYLKHKRKEMKLEDLIVRLRIEEDNRQSEKKAGNYHQEAKANVVEQ
;
A
#
# COMPACT_ATOMS: atom_id res chain seq x y z
N MET A 1 -29.35 -34.35 -7.48
CA MET A 1 -29.94 -33.00 -7.69
C MET A 1 -28.79 -32.02 -7.76
N VAL A 2 -28.56 -31.37 -8.90
CA VAL A 2 -27.50 -30.35 -9.02
C VAL A 2 -28.05 -29.07 -8.38
N ASN A 3 -27.41 -28.54 -7.34
CA ASN A 3 -27.87 -27.31 -6.70
C ASN A 3 -27.36 -26.07 -7.45
N ALA A 4 -28.00 -24.92 -7.23
CA ALA A 4 -27.67 -23.68 -7.93
C ALA A 4 -26.19 -23.27 -7.76
N LYS A 5 -25.57 -23.58 -6.61
CA LYS A 5 -24.16 -23.31 -6.35
C LYS A 5 -23.24 -24.14 -7.26
N ALA A 6 -23.50 -25.43 -7.40
CA ALA A 6 -22.71 -26.31 -8.26
C ALA A 6 -22.88 -25.95 -9.75
N LEU A 7 -24.06 -25.49 -10.16
CA LEU A 7 -24.30 -24.96 -11.51
C LEU A 7 -23.54 -23.65 -11.73
N TRP A 8 -23.55 -22.74 -10.75
CA TRP A 8 -22.82 -21.48 -10.79
C TRP A 8 -21.30 -21.69 -10.86
N GLU A 9 -20.74 -22.55 -10.01
CA GLU A 9 -19.31 -22.91 -10.03
C GLU A 9 -18.92 -23.60 -11.34
N SER A 10 -19.82 -24.37 -11.96
CA SER A 10 -19.59 -25.00 -13.26
C SER A 10 -19.62 -23.99 -14.41
N LEU A 11 -20.52 -23.01 -14.34
CA LEU A 11 -20.59 -21.91 -15.30
C LEU A 11 -19.35 -21.03 -15.19
N GLU A 12 -18.96 -20.66 -13.97
CA GLU A 12 -17.77 -19.89 -13.68
C GLU A 12 -16.53 -20.62 -14.21
N ARG A 13 -16.35 -21.90 -13.91
CA ARG A 13 -15.24 -22.70 -14.46
C ARG A 13 -15.23 -22.81 -16.00
N LYS A 14 -16.40 -22.81 -16.65
CA LYS A 14 -16.53 -23.01 -18.10
C LYS A 14 -16.33 -21.72 -18.91
N TYR A 15 -16.62 -20.57 -18.33
CA TYR A 15 -16.59 -19.28 -19.03
C TYR A 15 -15.61 -18.26 -18.44
N LYS A 16 -15.09 -18.48 -17.24
CA LYS A 16 -13.94 -17.74 -16.72
C LYS A 16 -12.72 -18.29 -17.45
N THR A 17 -12.30 -17.59 -18.50
CA THR A 17 -10.98 -17.78 -19.09
C THR A 17 -9.97 -17.52 -17.98
N GLU A 18 -9.45 -18.58 -17.38
CA GLU A 18 -8.20 -18.53 -16.61
C GLU A 18 -7.10 -18.23 -17.63
N ASP A 19 -7.04 -16.97 -18.06
CA ASP A 19 -6.07 -16.51 -19.02
C ASP A 19 -4.74 -16.43 -18.29
N ALA A 20 -3.74 -17.21 -18.73
CA ALA A 20 -2.38 -17.03 -18.21
C ALA A 20 -1.90 -15.57 -18.40
N GLY A 21 -2.52 -14.81 -19.32
CA GLY A 21 -2.39 -13.36 -19.45
C GLY A 21 -2.89 -12.56 -18.25
N SER A 22 -4.02 -12.90 -17.61
CA SER A 22 -4.57 -12.15 -16.46
C SER A 22 -3.66 -12.25 -15.24
N LYS A 23 -3.16 -13.46 -14.93
CA LYS A 23 -2.18 -13.69 -13.86
C LYS A 23 -0.88 -12.92 -14.08
N LYS A 24 -0.31 -12.99 -15.29
CA LYS A 24 0.91 -12.26 -15.64
C LYS A 24 0.70 -10.75 -15.55
N PHE A 25 -0.47 -10.26 -15.97
CA PHE A 25 -0.81 -8.85 -15.92
C PHE A 25 -0.90 -8.32 -14.49
N VAL A 26 -1.62 -9.01 -13.59
CA VAL A 26 -1.74 -8.56 -12.20
C VAL A 26 -0.40 -8.64 -11.45
N VAL A 27 0.41 -9.66 -11.73
CA VAL A 27 1.77 -9.74 -11.19
C VAL A 27 2.64 -8.59 -11.70
N GLY A 28 2.55 -8.25 -13.00
CA GLY A 28 3.20 -7.07 -13.56
C GLY A 28 2.79 -5.78 -12.84
N LYS A 29 1.49 -5.55 -12.68
CA LYS A 29 0.92 -4.41 -11.93
C LYS A 29 1.49 -4.32 -10.51
N PHE A 30 1.61 -5.44 -9.80
CA PHE A 30 2.20 -5.50 -8.46
C PHE A 30 3.70 -5.16 -8.44
N LEU A 31 4.46 -5.72 -9.37
CA LEU A 31 5.90 -5.49 -9.46
C LEU A 31 6.21 -4.03 -9.83
N ASP A 32 5.46 -3.46 -10.78
CA ASP A 32 5.63 -2.10 -11.29
C ASP A 32 5.08 -1.02 -10.36
N PHE A 33 4.12 -1.36 -9.50
CA PHE A 33 3.57 -0.42 -8.52
C PHE A 33 4.70 0.16 -7.65
N LYS A 34 4.74 1.49 -7.48
CA LYS A 34 5.64 2.21 -6.60
C LYS A 34 4.91 3.43 -6.05
N MET A 35 5.08 3.73 -4.77
CA MET A 35 4.49 4.94 -4.23
C MET A 35 5.28 6.17 -4.68
N MET A 36 4.56 7.26 -4.90
CA MET A 36 5.07 8.56 -5.27
C MET A 36 4.87 9.54 -4.11
N ASP A 37 5.80 10.47 -3.96
CA ASP A 37 5.74 11.54 -2.95
C ASP A 37 4.62 12.56 -3.20
N SER A 38 4.09 12.62 -4.44
CA SER A 38 3.02 13.54 -4.85
C SER A 38 1.63 13.14 -4.37
N LYS A 39 1.46 11.92 -3.86
CA LYS A 39 0.21 11.38 -3.33
C LYS A 39 0.38 11.06 -1.84
N THR A 40 -0.73 11.01 -1.10
CA THR A 40 -0.71 10.51 0.28
C THR A 40 -0.32 9.03 0.29
N VAL A 41 0.37 8.59 1.33
CA VAL A 41 0.68 7.18 1.53
C VAL A 41 -0.60 6.39 1.74
N ILE A 42 -1.58 6.93 2.48
CA ILE A 42 -2.82 6.19 2.75
C ILE A 42 -3.65 5.93 1.49
N SER A 43 -3.74 6.87 0.55
CA SER A 43 -4.42 6.59 -0.74
C SER A 43 -3.71 5.49 -1.53
N GLN A 44 -2.37 5.51 -1.54
CA GLN A 44 -1.58 4.53 -2.25
C GLN A 44 -1.57 3.15 -1.57
N VAL A 45 -1.74 3.09 -0.25
CA VAL A 45 -2.00 1.83 0.49
C VAL A 45 -3.30 1.18 0.00
N GLN A 46 -4.35 1.98 -0.23
CA GLN A 46 -5.61 1.45 -0.78
C GLN A 46 -5.41 0.94 -2.21
N GLU A 47 -4.68 1.67 -3.07
CA GLU A 47 -4.30 1.19 -4.42
C GLU A 47 -3.53 -0.15 -4.34
N PHE A 48 -2.60 -0.28 -3.39
CA PHE A 48 -1.85 -1.53 -3.17
C PHE A 48 -2.76 -2.68 -2.69
N GLN A 49 -3.70 -2.42 -1.77
CA GLN A 49 -4.67 -3.43 -1.32
C GLN A 49 -5.57 -3.92 -2.45
N LEU A 50 -5.95 -3.04 -3.39
CA LEU A 50 -6.68 -3.45 -4.60
C LEU A 50 -5.86 -4.41 -5.46
N ILE A 51 -4.56 -4.17 -5.61
CA ILE A 51 -3.67 -5.09 -6.34
C ILE A 51 -3.58 -6.44 -5.63
N LEU A 52 -3.45 -6.46 -4.29
CA LEU A 52 -3.44 -7.71 -3.52
C LEU A 52 -4.76 -8.48 -3.67
N HIS A 53 -5.89 -7.76 -3.70
CA HIS A 53 -7.20 -8.35 -3.95
C HIS A 53 -7.29 -8.95 -5.36
N ASP A 54 -6.80 -8.24 -6.39
CA ASP A 54 -6.75 -8.75 -7.78
C ASP A 54 -5.91 -10.04 -7.85
N ILE A 55 -4.75 -10.09 -7.17
CA ILE A 55 -3.91 -11.30 -7.08
C ILE A 55 -4.68 -12.46 -6.46
N HIS A 56 -5.40 -12.20 -5.37
CA HIS A 56 -6.21 -13.20 -4.69
C HIS A 56 -7.37 -13.70 -5.57
N ALA A 57 -8.03 -12.80 -6.29
CA ALA A 57 -9.12 -13.13 -7.22
C ALA A 57 -8.65 -14.03 -8.39
N GLU A 58 -7.38 -13.89 -8.78
CA GLU A 58 -6.69 -14.76 -9.76
C GLU A 58 -6.19 -16.08 -9.14
N GLY A 59 -6.55 -16.39 -7.89
CA GLY A 59 -6.21 -17.64 -7.21
C GLY A 59 -4.77 -17.72 -6.68
N MET A 60 -4.03 -16.60 -6.69
CA MET A 60 -2.68 -16.52 -6.12
C MET A 60 -2.75 -16.05 -4.66
N VAL A 61 -2.01 -16.72 -3.78
CA VAL A 61 -1.96 -16.36 -2.35
C VAL A 61 -0.57 -15.86 -2.00
N LEU A 62 -0.48 -14.62 -1.52
CA LEU A 62 0.74 -14.04 -0.98
C LEU A 62 0.71 -14.13 0.55
N GLY A 63 1.77 -14.67 1.15
CA GLY A 63 1.89 -14.71 2.61
C GLY A 63 1.88 -13.31 3.23
N GLU A 64 1.29 -13.17 4.42
CA GLU A 64 1.15 -11.87 5.10
C GLU A 64 2.51 -11.17 5.30
N SER A 65 3.54 -11.92 5.70
CA SER A 65 4.90 -11.39 5.84
C SER A 65 5.47 -10.83 4.53
N PHE A 66 5.17 -11.46 3.39
CA PHE A 66 5.54 -10.94 2.08
C PHE A 66 4.77 -9.68 1.73
N GLN A 67 3.45 -9.61 2.01
CA GLN A 67 2.64 -8.41 1.76
C GLN A 67 3.16 -7.21 2.57
N VAL A 68 3.51 -7.44 3.85
CA VAL A 68 4.13 -6.44 4.73
C VAL A 68 5.47 -5.97 4.17
N ALA A 69 6.37 -6.88 3.84
CA ALA A 69 7.68 -6.55 3.28
C ALA A 69 7.55 -5.79 1.96
N ALA A 70 6.64 -6.22 1.08
CA ALA A 70 6.36 -5.57 -0.18
C ALA A 70 5.89 -4.13 0.05
N LEU A 71 4.89 -3.91 0.92
CA LEU A 71 4.38 -2.57 1.22
C LEU A 71 5.49 -1.63 1.75
N ILE A 72 6.35 -2.12 2.64
CA ILE A 72 7.52 -1.38 3.14
C ILE A 72 8.47 -1.02 1.99
N GLU A 73 8.71 -1.94 1.06
CA GLU A 73 9.54 -1.67 -0.10
C GLU A 73 8.95 -0.62 -1.04
N LYS A 74 7.61 -0.59 -1.16
CA LYS A 74 6.90 0.35 -2.03
C LYS A 74 6.83 1.78 -1.50
N LEU A 75 7.17 2.03 -0.22
CA LEU A 75 7.13 3.36 0.39
C LEU A 75 7.90 4.40 -0.44
N PRO A 76 7.40 5.65 -0.51
CA PRO A 76 7.95 6.64 -1.41
C PRO A 76 9.31 7.17 -0.88
N PRO A 77 10.14 7.78 -1.74
CA PRO A 77 11.49 8.19 -1.39
C PRO A 77 11.61 9.06 -0.13
N THR A 78 10.67 9.98 0.11
CA THR A 78 10.71 10.84 1.32
C THR A 78 10.48 10.09 2.63
N TRP A 79 10.09 8.81 2.57
CA TRP A 79 9.85 7.93 3.72
C TRP A 79 11.04 7.01 4.03
N LYS A 80 12.21 7.24 3.43
CA LYS A 80 13.42 6.40 3.57
C LYS A 80 13.77 6.06 5.02
N ASP A 81 13.76 7.03 5.92
CA ASP A 81 14.15 6.80 7.32
C ASP A 81 13.12 5.95 8.07
N PHE A 82 11.83 6.20 7.85
CA PHE A 82 10.76 5.37 8.39
C PHE A 82 10.80 3.95 7.83
N LYS A 83 11.05 3.81 6.52
CA LYS A 83 11.29 2.52 5.86
C LYS A 83 12.43 1.75 6.51
N ASN A 84 13.57 2.41 6.79
CA ASN A 84 14.70 1.79 7.47
C ASN A 84 14.35 1.36 8.90
N TYR A 85 13.63 2.21 9.65
CA TYR A 85 13.12 1.88 10.98
C TYR A 85 12.27 0.60 10.95
N LEU A 86 11.36 0.48 9.98
CA LEU A 86 10.52 -0.71 9.85
C LEU A 86 11.34 -1.97 9.51
N LYS A 87 12.35 -1.87 8.64
CA LYS A 87 13.22 -2.99 8.28
C LYS A 87 14.03 -3.54 9.44
N HIS A 88 14.44 -2.68 10.39
CA HIS A 88 15.21 -3.09 11.55
C HIS A 88 14.34 -3.55 12.73
N LYS A 89 13.01 -3.48 12.59
CA LYS A 89 12.09 -3.90 13.63
C LYS A 89 12.03 -5.42 13.73
N ARG A 90 12.47 -5.96 14.88
CA ARG A 90 12.53 -7.42 15.12
C ARG A 90 11.18 -8.08 15.35
N LYS A 91 10.18 -7.33 15.83
CA LYS A 91 8.85 -7.86 16.13
C LYS A 91 8.07 -8.04 14.82
N GLU A 92 7.57 -9.25 14.59
CA GLU A 92 6.65 -9.53 13.50
C GLU A 92 5.41 -8.63 13.57
N MET A 93 4.95 -8.19 12.41
CA MET A 93 3.90 -7.19 12.27
C MET A 93 2.90 -7.66 11.24
N LYS A 94 1.61 -7.52 11.56
CA LYS A 94 0.52 -7.77 10.61
C LYS A 94 0.38 -6.63 9.63
N LEU A 95 -0.27 -6.88 8.49
CA LEU A 95 -0.49 -5.83 7.50
C LEU A 95 -1.31 -4.67 8.08
N GLU A 96 -2.33 -4.98 8.88
CA GLU A 96 -3.17 -3.99 9.57
C GLU A 96 -2.36 -3.09 10.51
N ASP A 97 -1.46 -3.68 11.29
CA ASP A 97 -0.58 -2.93 12.20
C ASP A 97 0.34 -1.98 11.42
N LEU A 98 0.84 -2.40 10.26
CA LEU A 98 1.64 -1.55 9.39
C LEU A 98 0.81 -0.37 8.86
N ILE A 99 -0.41 -0.61 8.40
CA ILE A 99 -1.30 0.44 7.88
C ILE A 99 -1.59 1.49 8.96
N VAL A 100 -1.85 1.08 10.19
CA VAL A 100 -2.04 2.00 11.32
C VAL A 100 -0.80 2.87 11.55
N ARG A 101 0.40 2.27 11.53
CA ARG A 101 1.66 3.01 11.68
C ARG A 101 1.90 4.00 10.54
N LEU A 102 1.58 3.62 9.30
CA LEU A 102 1.69 4.51 8.15
C LEU A 102 0.77 5.72 8.29
N ARG A 103 -0.46 5.54 8.79
CA ARG A 103 -1.39 6.64 9.04
C ARG A 103 -0.83 7.62 10.07
N ILE A 104 -0.36 7.11 11.21
CA ILE A 104 0.20 7.93 12.28
C ILE A 104 1.43 8.71 11.79
N GLU A 105 2.34 8.06 11.07
CA GLU A 105 3.53 8.71 10.53
C GLU A 105 3.18 9.79 9.48
N GLU A 106 2.16 9.56 8.65
CA GLU A 106 1.68 10.54 7.69
C GLU A 106 1.14 11.80 8.40
N ASP A 107 0.32 11.60 9.44
CA ASP A 107 -0.24 12.68 10.25
C ASP A 107 0.86 13.48 11.00
N ASN A 108 1.87 12.78 11.53
CA ASN A 108 3.03 13.40 12.18
C ASN A 108 3.80 14.31 11.21
N ARG A 109 4.12 13.78 10.01
CA ARG A 109 4.83 14.52 8.96
C ARG A 109 4.07 15.75 8.49
N GLN A 110 2.75 15.66 8.40
CA GLN A 110 1.91 16.81 8.05
C GLN A 110 1.94 17.88 9.15
N SER A 111 1.94 17.47 10.41
CA SER A 111 2.00 18.36 11.56
C SER A 111 3.33 19.10 11.66
N GLU A 112 4.45 18.40 11.44
CA GLU A 112 5.80 18.98 11.40
C GLU A 112 5.95 20.00 10.27
N LYS A 113 5.44 19.71 9.07
CA LYS A 113 5.45 20.66 7.94
C LYS A 113 4.70 21.95 8.28
N LYS A 114 3.53 21.85 8.93
CA LYS A 114 2.76 23.03 9.37
C LYS A 114 3.56 23.84 10.38
N ALA A 115 4.14 23.20 11.39
CA ALA A 115 4.95 23.87 12.41
C ALA A 115 6.19 24.56 11.79
N GLY A 116 6.86 23.91 10.84
CA GLY A 116 7.99 24.48 10.10
C GLY A 116 7.61 25.71 9.28
N ASN A 117 6.46 25.68 8.60
CA ASN A 117 5.95 26.82 7.83
C ASN A 117 5.64 28.03 8.73
N TYR A 118 4.97 27.82 9.86
CA TYR A 118 4.73 28.89 10.84
C TYR A 118 6.02 29.53 11.34
N HIS A 119 7.06 28.73 11.58
CA HIS A 119 8.38 29.25 11.99
C HIS A 119 9.07 30.07 10.90
N GLN A 120 8.88 29.71 9.63
CA GLN A 120 9.43 30.47 8.50
C GLN A 120 8.68 31.79 8.27
N GLU A 121 7.35 31.79 8.35
CA GLU A 121 6.51 33.00 8.24
C GLU A 121 6.78 33.98 9.40
N ALA A 122 6.93 33.48 10.63
CA ALA A 122 7.26 34.30 11.79
C ALA A 122 8.62 35.01 11.63
N LYS A 123 9.60 34.36 10.99
CA LYS A 123 10.91 34.98 10.69
C LYS A 123 10.85 36.02 9.57
N ALA A 124 10.00 35.81 8.57
CA ALA A 124 9.84 36.76 7.47
C ALA A 124 9.15 38.08 7.90
N ASN A 125 8.34 38.02 8.96
CA ASN A 125 7.63 39.19 9.50
C ASN A 125 8.45 40.04 10.49
N VAL A 126 9.68 39.66 10.83
CA VAL A 126 10.59 40.49 11.65
C VAL A 126 11.47 41.33 10.71
N VAL A 127 10.91 42.41 10.18
CA VAL A 127 11.70 43.51 9.58
C VAL A 127 11.68 44.67 10.58
N GLU A 128 12.84 44.96 11.16
CA GLU A 128 13.06 46.05 12.12
C GLU A 128 12.83 47.42 11.45
N GLN A 129 12.11 48.31 12.15
CA GLN A 129 12.06 49.75 11.87
C GLN A 129 13.23 50.47 12.51
#